data_AF-A0A0V7ZIY3-F1
#
_entry.id   AF-A0A0V7ZIY3-F1
#
_cell.length_a   1.000
_cell.length_b   1.000
_cell.length_c   1.000
_cell.angle_alpha   90.00
_cell.angle_beta   90.00
_cell.angle_gamma   90.00
#
_symmetry.space_group_name_H-M   'P 1'
#
loop_
_entity.id
_entity.type
_entity.pdbx_description
1 polymer ?
#
loop_
_entity_poly.entity_id
_entity_poly.type
_entity_poly.pdbx_seq_one_letter_code
_entity_poly.pdbx_strand_id
1 'polypeptide(L)'
;MVSVYPVDVIVRSHKLCREIKVQIPCIYQEIYDEARLELLCHVEEDDYNKSQLQSRIRSLDFFLKKAVYQRIDKLAINAQQFVDLPLHNPNKLEALTQLFNAIIICGRLKKPQMYKVDLQTYEDISADSLTELWRFICLKIDKFEANRVDDNNEYSKFMVWINSSMSYIIKRSYFRNIDIQSHKISKEYQIILLDEDNYESISAPSEEAPFAEIIRELIDEDPEKIFQNTCMKKHQKINFRTIALLSLEGLSMRKISEKLGVPQQSLYTFYNRSIKKFMPIFEKYLHD
;
A
#
# COMPACT_ATOMS: atom_id res chain seq x y z
N MET A 1 24.62 24.99 29.62
CA MET A 1 23.35 25.04 28.84
C MET A 1 23.71 24.78 27.39
N VAL A 2 23.88 23.50 27.02
CA VAL A 2 24.10 23.15 25.62
C VAL A 2 22.78 23.41 24.89
N SER A 3 22.83 24.18 23.81
CA SER A 3 21.64 24.69 23.13
C SER A 3 20.77 23.52 22.67
N VAL A 4 19.59 23.34 23.28
CA VAL A 4 18.56 22.34 22.91
C VAL A 4 17.90 22.71 21.57
N TYR A 5 17.97 23.99 21.21
CA TYR A 5 17.34 24.60 20.04
C TYR A 5 17.75 24.03 18.66
N PRO A 6 19.03 23.67 18.39
CA PRO A 6 19.45 23.16 17.09
C PRO A 6 18.91 21.76 16.80
N VAL A 7 18.81 20.89 17.81
CA VAL A 7 18.30 19.52 17.64
C VAL A 7 16.83 19.53 17.24
N ASP A 8 16.01 20.35 17.92
CA ASP A 8 14.59 20.50 17.59
C ASP A 8 14.40 21.02 16.15
N VAL A 9 15.22 21.98 15.71
CA VAL A 9 15.19 22.49 14.32
C VAL A 9 15.57 21.40 13.32
N ILE A 10 16.60 20.60 13.62
CA ILE A 10 17.06 19.51 12.75
C ILE A 10 15.96 18.45 12.57
N VAL A 11 15.38 17.94 13.66
CA VAL A 11 14.33 16.90 13.59
C VAL A 11 13.10 17.43 12.85
N ARG A 12 12.61 18.63 13.18
CA ARG A 12 11.41 19.21 12.55
C ARG A 12 11.57 19.54 11.07
N SER A 13 12.78 19.94 10.65
CA SER A 13 13.05 20.28 9.24
C SER A 13 13.32 19.04 8.38
N HIS A 14 13.63 17.90 9.01
CA HIS A 14 13.90 16.64 8.33
C HIS A 14 12.70 16.19 7.48
N LYS A 15 12.95 15.84 6.21
CA LYS A 15 11.89 15.52 5.24
C LYS A 15 11.00 14.38 5.73
N LEU A 16 11.61 13.27 6.16
CA LEU A 16 10.88 12.09 6.61
C LEU A 16 10.09 12.35 7.91
N CYS A 17 10.61 13.19 8.80
CA CYS A 17 9.90 13.55 10.03
C CYS A 17 8.64 14.36 9.72
N ARG A 18 8.71 15.29 8.76
CA ARG A 18 7.53 16.01 8.25
C ARG A 18 6.52 15.09 7.58
N GLU A 19 7.00 14.11 6.83
CA GLU A 19 6.15 13.11 6.19
C GLU A 19 5.41 12.26 7.24
N ILE A 20 6.11 11.77 8.27
CA ILE A 20 5.50 11.05 9.39
C ILE A 20 4.45 11.92 10.10
N LYS A 21 4.75 13.20 10.35
CA LYS A 21 3.80 14.14 10.98
C LYS A 21 2.47 14.23 10.23
N VAL A 22 2.53 14.26 8.90
CA VAL A 22 1.36 14.44 8.04
C VAL A 22 0.64 13.11 7.84
N GLN A 23 1.38 12.02 7.61
CA GLN A 23 0.82 10.75 7.16
C GLN A 23 0.42 9.80 8.29
N ILE A 24 1.01 9.96 9.48
CA ILE A 24 0.79 9.09 10.65
C ILE A 24 0.81 9.92 11.95
N PRO A 25 -0.09 10.91 12.08
CA PRO A 25 -0.09 11.85 13.20
C PRO A 25 -0.22 11.17 14.57
N CYS A 26 -0.90 10.01 14.67
CA CYS A 26 -1.20 9.38 15.95
C CYS A 26 0.03 8.84 16.70
N ILE A 27 1.16 8.61 16.01
CA ILE A 27 2.42 8.16 16.61
C ILE A 27 3.56 9.18 16.40
N TYR A 28 3.27 10.33 15.78
CA TYR A 28 4.28 11.33 15.45
C TYR A 28 5.04 11.82 16.67
N GLN A 29 4.32 12.15 17.75
CA GLN A 29 4.93 12.76 18.93
C GLN A 29 5.90 11.79 19.61
N GLU A 30 5.56 10.51 19.73
CA GLU A 30 6.44 9.48 20.27
C GLU A 30 7.72 9.35 19.43
N ILE A 31 7.59 9.27 18.10
CA ILE A 31 8.74 9.16 17.19
C ILE A 31 9.60 10.44 17.24
N TYR A 32 8.96 11.60 17.33
CA TYR A 32 9.64 12.89 17.45
C TYR A 32 10.49 12.96 18.72
N ASP A 33 9.90 12.59 19.86
CA ASP A 33 10.56 12.64 21.15
C ASP A 33 11.71 11.61 21.22
N GLU A 34 11.53 10.41 20.68
CA GLU A 34 12.61 9.43 20.52
C GLU A 34 13.74 9.93 19.62
N ALA A 35 13.42 10.50 18.46
CA ALA A 35 14.42 11.04 17.54
C ALA A 35 15.18 12.24 18.15
N ARG A 36 14.48 13.03 18.98
CA ARG A 36 15.07 14.15 19.72
C ARG A 36 16.01 13.64 20.80
N LEU A 37 15.61 12.64 21.59
CA LEU A 37 16.46 12.03 22.62
C LEU A 37 17.69 11.38 22.00
N GLU A 38 17.54 10.62 20.91
CA GLU A 38 18.65 9.99 20.18
C GLU A 38 19.71 11.01 19.74
N LEU A 39 19.29 12.21 19.35
CA LEU A 39 20.21 13.30 18.99
C LEU A 39 20.76 14.05 20.22
N LEU A 40 20.00 14.15 21.30
CA LEU A 40 20.41 14.85 22.54
C LEU A 40 21.40 14.06 23.39
N CYS A 41 21.24 12.73 23.50
CA CYS A 41 22.11 11.86 24.30
C CYS A 41 23.60 11.94 23.95
N HIS A 42 23.95 12.56 22.81
CA HIS A 42 25.33 12.66 22.32
C HIS A 42 25.79 14.11 22.08
N VAL A 43 25.01 15.08 22.54
CA VAL A 43 25.38 16.50 22.60
C VAL A 43 26.00 16.85 23.96
N GLU A 44 25.82 15.99 24.97
CA GLU A 44 26.38 16.13 26.32
C GLU A 44 27.79 15.50 26.48
N GLU A 45 28.27 14.72 25.50
CA GLU A 45 29.65 14.23 25.49
C GLU A 45 30.57 15.31 24.88
N ASP A 46 31.48 15.85 25.71
CA ASP A 46 32.33 17.06 25.56
C ASP A 46 33.26 17.15 24.31
N ASP A 47 33.06 16.37 23.26
CA ASP A 47 33.85 16.43 22.03
C ASP A 47 32.95 16.68 20.80
N TYR A 48 32.57 17.95 20.61
CA TYR A 48 31.73 18.42 19.50
C TYR A 48 32.43 18.26 18.15
N ASN A 49 32.41 17.05 17.59
CA ASN A 49 32.92 16.79 16.26
C ASN A 49 31.79 16.94 15.23
N LYS A 50 31.81 18.03 14.46
CA LYS A 50 30.88 18.35 13.35
C LYS A 50 30.66 17.16 12.39
N SER A 51 31.65 16.29 12.24
CA SER A 51 31.61 15.08 11.41
C SER A 51 30.67 14.00 11.97
N GLN A 52 30.59 13.84 13.30
CA GLN A 52 29.71 12.89 13.97
C GLN A 52 28.24 13.36 13.95
N LEU A 53 27.99 14.66 14.08
CA LEU A 53 26.66 15.22 13.90
C LEU A 53 26.15 14.99 12.47
N GLN A 54 27.02 15.19 11.47
CA GLN A 54 26.66 14.96 10.06
C GLN A 54 26.39 13.49 9.74
N SER A 55 27.15 12.54 10.29
CA SER A 55 26.87 11.12 10.09
C SER A 55 25.55 10.70 10.74
N ARG A 56 25.21 11.26 11.90
CA ARG A 56 23.94 10.99 12.59
C ARG A 56 22.73 11.62 11.93
N ILE A 57 22.86 12.83 11.38
CA ILE A 57 21.82 13.42 10.52
C ILE A 57 21.56 12.51 9.31
N ARG A 58 22.61 11.89 8.73
CA ARG A 58 22.46 10.92 7.64
C ARG A 58 21.80 9.61 8.10
N SER A 59 21.98 9.20 9.36
CA SER A 59 21.32 8.00 9.92
C SER A 59 19.92 8.27 10.47
N LEU A 60 19.49 9.53 10.57
CA LEU A 60 18.17 9.89 11.09
C LEU A 60 17.04 9.29 10.24
N ASP A 61 17.22 9.18 8.93
CA ASP A 61 16.29 8.45 8.05
C ASP A 61 16.12 6.98 8.49
N PHE A 62 17.22 6.28 8.78
CA PHE A 62 17.18 4.90 9.22
C PHE A 62 16.49 4.78 10.59
N PHE A 63 16.82 5.68 11.51
CA PHE A 63 16.20 5.73 12.84
C PHE A 63 14.70 5.95 12.75
N LEU A 64 14.25 6.98 12.02
CA LEU A 64 12.83 7.29 11.85
C LEU A 64 12.06 6.12 11.22
N LYS A 65 12.63 5.45 10.21
CA LYS A 65 12.02 4.24 9.63
C LYS A 65 11.94 3.09 10.61
N LYS A 66 12.96 2.91 11.46
CA LYS A 66 12.96 1.90 12.53
C LYS A 66 11.89 2.20 13.59
N ALA A 67 11.79 3.45 14.03
CA ALA A 67 10.78 3.88 14.99
C ALA A 67 9.36 3.67 14.45
N VAL A 68 9.11 4.05 13.18
CA VAL A 68 7.83 3.75 12.51
C VAL A 68 7.57 2.24 12.49
N TYR A 69 8.55 1.43 12.10
CA TYR A 69 8.42 -0.03 12.05
C TYR A 69 8.03 -0.64 13.40
N GLN A 70 8.62 -0.18 14.50
CA GLN A 70 8.32 -0.65 15.86
C GLN A 70 6.88 -0.32 16.29
N ARG A 71 6.24 0.67 15.67
CA ARG A 71 4.90 1.15 16.00
C ARG A 71 3.80 0.64 15.07
N ILE A 72 4.15 -0.14 14.04
CA ILE A 72 3.16 -0.68 13.10
C ILE A 72 2.13 -1.57 13.80
N ASP A 73 2.54 -2.37 14.79
CA ASP A 73 1.61 -3.25 15.52
C ASP A 73 0.53 -2.42 16.26
N LYS A 74 0.90 -1.28 16.85
CA LYS A 74 -0.04 -0.33 17.48
C LYS A 74 -1.04 0.24 16.46
N LEU A 75 -0.57 0.59 15.26
CA LEU A 75 -1.44 1.07 14.18
C LEU A 75 -2.39 -0.02 13.68
N ALA A 76 -1.91 -1.26 13.59
CA ALA A 76 -2.74 -2.39 13.22
C ALA A 76 -3.86 -2.63 14.25
N ILE A 77 -3.52 -2.63 15.54
CA ILE A 77 -4.50 -2.75 16.63
C ILE A 77 -5.52 -1.60 16.58
N ASN A 78 -5.08 -0.36 16.35
CA ASN A 78 -5.98 0.78 16.20
C ASN A 78 -6.96 0.57 15.03
N ALA A 79 -6.46 0.13 13.87
CA ALA A 79 -7.32 -0.17 12.72
C ALA A 79 -8.28 -1.35 12.98
N GLN A 80 -7.91 -2.32 13.81
CA GLN A 80 -8.79 -3.42 14.23
C GLN A 80 -10.01 -2.95 15.03
N GLN A 81 -9.90 -1.86 15.79
CA GLN A 81 -11.02 -1.32 16.58
C GLN A 81 -12.21 -0.89 15.72
N PHE A 82 -12.00 -0.70 14.42
CA PHE A 82 -13.00 -0.27 13.46
C PHE A 82 -13.39 -1.39 12.47
N VAL A 83 -13.08 -2.66 12.75
CA VAL A 83 -13.40 -3.80 11.86
C VAL A 83 -14.88 -3.86 11.52
N ASP A 84 -15.75 -3.77 12.53
CA ASP A 84 -17.21 -3.87 12.38
C ASP A 84 -17.84 -2.66 11.67
N LEU A 85 -17.07 -1.59 11.46
CA LEU A 85 -17.55 -0.40 10.77
C LEU A 85 -17.43 -0.56 9.23
N PRO A 86 -18.32 0.08 8.46
CA PRO A 86 -18.19 0.15 7.02
C PRO A 86 -16.86 0.79 6.57
N LEU A 87 -16.35 0.41 5.39
CA LEU A 87 -15.11 0.93 4.82
C LEU A 87 -15.11 2.46 4.59
N HIS A 88 -16.28 3.05 4.31
CA HIS A 88 -16.44 4.51 4.14
C HIS A 88 -16.46 5.27 5.48
N ASN A 89 -16.46 4.56 6.62
CA ASN A 89 -16.41 5.23 7.91
C ASN A 89 -15.09 6.02 8.02
N PRO A 90 -15.14 7.33 8.30
CA PRO A 90 -13.95 8.17 8.29
C PRO A 90 -12.88 7.70 9.27
N ASN A 91 -13.27 7.17 10.43
CA ASN A 91 -12.33 6.68 11.44
C ASN A 91 -11.61 5.40 10.97
N LYS A 92 -12.36 4.49 10.32
CA LYS A 92 -11.78 3.27 9.73
C LYS A 92 -10.82 3.61 8.60
N LEU A 93 -11.25 4.51 7.71
CA LEU A 93 -10.44 4.96 6.58
C LEU A 93 -9.16 5.64 7.05
N GLU A 94 -9.26 6.51 8.06
CA GLU A 94 -8.12 7.20 8.65
C GLU A 94 -7.14 6.20 9.28
N ALA A 95 -7.63 5.26 10.10
CA ALA A 95 -6.79 4.26 10.76
C ALA A 95 -6.07 3.36 9.75
N LEU A 96 -6.76 2.89 8.71
CA LEU A 96 -6.16 2.09 7.63
C LEU A 96 -5.16 2.89 6.81
N THR A 97 -5.46 4.16 6.53
CA THR A 97 -4.55 5.05 5.79
C THR A 97 -3.24 5.26 6.56
N GLN A 98 -3.33 5.55 7.86
CA GLN A 98 -2.16 5.70 8.73
C GLN A 98 -1.34 4.40 8.78
N LEU A 99 -1.99 3.24 8.86
CA LEU A 99 -1.33 1.93 8.81
C LEU A 99 -0.60 1.70 7.48
N PHE A 100 -1.25 1.96 6.34
CA PHE A 100 -0.65 1.79 5.01
C PHE A 100 0.55 2.71 4.82
N ASN A 101 0.42 3.97 5.24
CA ASN A 101 1.53 4.91 5.22
C ASN A 101 2.71 4.44 6.06
N ALA A 102 2.47 3.84 7.23
CA ALA A 102 3.52 3.27 8.07
C ALA A 102 4.28 2.12 7.39
N ILE A 103 3.56 1.22 6.73
CA ILE A 103 4.14 0.11 5.96
C ILE A 103 5.02 0.64 4.82
N ILE A 104 4.55 1.68 4.12
CA ILE A 104 5.30 2.31 3.02
C ILE A 104 6.55 3.01 3.55
N ILE A 105 6.40 3.86 4.58
CA ILE A 105 7.47 4.67 5.16
C ILE A 105 8.59 3.78 5.70
N CYS A 106 8.26 2.71 6.42
CA CYS A 106 9.27 1.83 7.01
C CYS A 106 10.09 1.09 5.94
N GLY A 107 9.53 0.87 4.74
CA GLY A 107 10.21 0.27 3.60
C GLY A 107 10.60 -1.20 3.80
N ARG A 108 9.96 -1.89 4.75
CA ARG A 108 10.26 -3.30 5.11
C ARG A 108 9.32 -4.32 4.45
N LEU A 109 8.48 -3.87 3.51
CA LEU A 109 7.60 -4.77 2.76
C LEU A 109 8.40 -5.59 1.74
N LYS A 110 8.14 -6.90 1.70
CA LYS A 110 8.77 -7.83 0.77
C LYS A 110 8.39 -7.50 -0.67
N LYS A 111 9.39 -7.52 -1.55
CA LYS A 111 9.22 -7.24 -2.99
C LYS A 111 9.41 -8.50 -3.83
N PRO A 112 8.82 -8.56 -5.04
CA PRO A 112 9.15 -9.58 -6.02
C PRO A 112 10.65 -9.62 -6.29
N GLN A 113 11.18 -10.79 -6.65
CA GLN A 113 12.58 -10.94 -7.03
C GLN A 113 12.76 -10.65 -8.52
N MET A 114 13.62 -9.68 -8.84
CA MET A 114 13.78 -9.15 -10.20
C MET A 114 14.42 -10.15 -11.19
N TYR A 115 15.20 -11.12 -10.72
CA TYR A 115 16.07 -11.94 -11.57
C TYR A 115 15.35 -12.99 -12.46
N LYS A 116 14.02 -13.04 -12.45
CA LYS A 116 13.24 -14.06 -13.17
C LYS A 116 12.33 -13.53 -14.28
N VAL A 117 12.20 -12.22 -14.43
CA VAL A 117 11.22 -11.59 -15.32
C VAL A 117 11.78 -10.29 -15.90
N ASP A 118 11.26 -9.88 -17.07
CA ASP A 118 11.56 -8.56 -17.62
C ASP A 118 10.99 -7.44 -16.74
N LEU A 119 11.46 -6.21 -16.97
CA LEU A 119 11.08 -5.04 -16.17
C LEU A 119 9.57 -4.78 -16.18
N GLN A 120 8.88 -4.97 -17.30
CA GLN A 120 7.44 -4.73 -17.40
C GLN A 120 6.67 -5.77 -16.58
N THR A 121 7.03 -7.04 -16.72
CA THR A 121 6.41 -8.12 -15.93
C THR A 121 6.71 -7.95 -14.43
N TYR A 122 7.90 -7.45 -14.05
CA TYR A 122 8.21 -7.11 -12.65
C TYR A 122 7.29 -6.02 -12.10
N GLU A 123 7.09 -4.94 -12.85
CA GLU A 123 6.21 -3.83 -12.45
C GLU A 123 4.75 -4.29 -12.32
N ASP A 124 4.27 -5.08 -13.28
CA ASP A 124 2.91 -5.64 -13.26
C ASP A 124 2.71 -6.54 -12.04
N ILE A 125 3.63 -7.48 -11.77
CA ILE A 125 3.57 -8.36 -10.58
C ILE A 125 3.61 -7.51 -9.31
N SER A 126 4.49 -6.51 -9.24
CA SER A 126 4.62 -5.67 -8.05
C SER A 126 3.34 -4.87 -7.78
N ALA A 127 2.71 -4.31 -8.81
CA ALA A 127 1.48 -3.52 -8.69
C ALA A 127 0.28 -4.41 -8.32
N ASP A 128 0.14 -5.56 -8.97
CA ASP A 128 -0.91 -6.54 -8.69
C ASP A 128 -0.78 -7.08 -7.26
N SER A 129 0.43 -7.48 -6.86
CA SER A 129 0.67 -8.01 -5.53
C SER A 129 0.43 -6.98 -4.43
N LEU A 130 0.79 -5.71 -4.66
CA LEU A 130 0.54 -4.65 -3.69
C LEU A 130 -0.96 -4.37 -3.52
N THR A 131 -1.70 -4.36 -4.63
CA THR A 131 -3.17 -4.17 -4.61
C THR A 131 -3.87 -5.32 -3.89
N GLU A 132 -3.48 -6.56 -4.19
CA GLU A 132 -4.01 -7.74 -3.51
C GLU A 132 -3.65 -7.74 -2.01
N LEU A 133 -2.46 -7.24 -1.63
CA LEU A 133 -2.07 -7.11 -0.23
C LEU A 133 -2.94 -6.08 0.50
N TRP A 134 -3.21 -4.92 -0.08
CA TRP A 134 -4.09 -3.91 0.53
C TRP A 134 -5.50 -4.45 0.72
N ARG A 135 -6.04 -5.15 -0.28
CA ARG A 135 -7.33 -5.84 -0.15
C ARG A 135 -7.28 -6.88 0.98
N PHE A 136 -6.23 -7.69 1.04
CA PHE A 136 -6.05 -8.68 2.11
C PHE A 136 -6.07 -8.03 3.50
N ILE A 137 -5.34 -6.92 3.69
CA ILE A 137 -5.34 -6.21 4.97
C ILE A 137 -6.74 -5.70 5.30
N CYS A 138 -7.40 -4.98 4.37
CA CYS A 138 -8.75 -4.46 4.63
C CYS A 138 -9.77 -5.54 5.04
N LEU A 139 -9.68 -6.74 4.45
CA LEU A 139 -10.63 -7.82 4.66
C LEU A 139 -10.31 -8.75 5.82
N LYS A 140 -9.03 -8.82 6.23
CA LYS A 140 -8.55 -9.82 7.20
C LYS A 140 -7.81 -9.21 8.38
N ILE A 141 -7.87 -7.89 8.56
CA ILE A 141 -7.19 -7.23 9.69
C ILE A 141 -7.72 -7.72 11.03
N ASP A 142 -8.99 -8.14 11.12
CA ASP A 142 -9.61 -8.80 12.27
C ASP A 142 -8.88 -10.08 12.69
N LYS A 143 -8.32 -10.83 11.72
CA LYS A 143 -7.58 -12.08 11.96
C LYS A 143 -6.15 -11.86 12.49
N PHE A 144 -5.69 -10.61 12.59
CA PHE A 144 -4.37 -10.31 13.14
C PHE A 144 -4.38 -10.44 14.68
N GLU A 145 -3.77 -11.48 15.22
CA GLU A 145 -3.70 -11.66 16.67
C GLU A 145 -2.52 -10.88 17.29
N ALA A 146 -2.83 -9.74 17.92
CA ALA A 146 -1.84 -8.94 18.63
C ALA A 146 -1.35 -9.58 19.94
N ASN A 147 -2.12 -10.47 20.57
CA ASN A 147 -1.95 -10.99 21.94
C ASN A 147 -0.66 -11.79 22.23
N ARG A 148 0.30 -11.79 21.31
CA ARG A 148 1.65 -12.29 21.56
C ARG A 148 2.66 -11.16 21.74
N VAL A 149 2.29 -9.89 21.93
CA VAL A 149 3.26 -8.78 22.11
C VAL A 149 4.18 -9.08 23.30
N ASP A 150 5.44 -9.43 23.02
CA ASP A 150 6.53 -9.20 23.96
C ASP A 150 6.88 -7.73 23.80
N ASP A 151 6.71 -6.93 24.84
CA ASP A 151 7.01 -5.48 24.84
C ASP A 151 8.49 -5.17 24.51
N ASN A 152 9.35 -6.18 24.44
CA ASN A 152 10.78 -6.08 24.15
C ASN A 152 11.16 -6.48 22.70
N ASN A 153 10.20 -6.77 21.82
CA ASN A 153 10.55 -7.31 20.51
C ASN A 153 10.94 -6.21 19.50
N GLU A 154 12.17 -6.26 19.00
CA GLU A 154 12.67 -5.37 17.93
C GLU A 154 11.88 -5.54 16.60
N TYR A 155 11.09 -6.61 16.48
CA TYR A 155 10.37 -7.01 15.29
C TYR A 155 8.85 -6.82 15.40
N SER A 156 8.25 -6.09 14.44
CA SER A 156 6.78 -5.98 14.29
C SER A 156 6.17 -7.30 13.82
N LYS A 157 5.20 -7.82 14.59
CA LYS A 157 4.47 -9.06 14.27
C LYS A 157 3.54 -8.86 13.09
N PHE A 158 2.94 -7.69 12.98
CA PHE A 158 2.12 -7.32 11.84
C PHE A 158 2.95 -7.35 10.55
N MET A 159 4.17 -6.80 10.57
CA MET A 159 5.08 -6.83 9.42
C MET A 159 5.48 -8.25 9.02
N VAL A 160 5.68 -9.16 9.98
CA VAL A 160 5.95 -10.58 9.70
C VAL A 160 4.74 -11.24 9.05
N TRP A 161 3.54 -10.99 9.58
CA TRP A 161 2.28 -11.51 9.04
C TRP A 161 2.04 -11.05 7.61
N ILE A 162 2.11 -9.73 7.33
CA ILE A 162 1.91 -9.22 5.97
C ILE A 162 3.02 -9.66 5.00
N ASN A 163 4.27 -9.79 5.44
CA ASN A 163 5.35 -10.27 4.57
C ASN A 163 5.21 -11.76 4.22
N SER A 164 4.60 -12.53 5.12
CA SER A 164 4.22 -13.92 4.88
C SER A 164 3.11 -13.98 3.83
N SER A 165 2.05 -13.18 4.00
CA SER A 165 0.97 -13.02 3.01
C SER A 165 1.49 -12.53 1.66
N MET A 166 2.36 -11.52 1.65
CA MET A 166 2.97 -10.96 0.44
C MET A 166 3.80 -12.01 -0.31
N SER A 167 4.47 -12.92 0.39
CA SER A 167 5.19 -14.03 -0.24
C SER A 167 4.27 -14.94 -1.03
N TYR A 168 3.07 -15.21 -0.51
CA TYR A 168 2.06 -16.02 -1.18
C TYR A 168 1.42 -15.27 -2.36
N ILE A 169 1.06 -14.00 -2.15
CA ILE A 169 0.49 -13.13 -3.18
C ILE A 169 1.44 -13.01 -4.37
N ILE A 170 2.73 -12.73 -4.13
CA ILE A 170 3.75 -12.64 -5.19
C ILE A 170 3.83 -13.96 -5.99
N LYS A 171 3.81 -15.11 -5.31
CA LYS A 171 3.81 -16.42 -6.01
C LYS A 171 2.58 -16.56 -6.90
N ARG A 172 1.39 -16.23 -6.40
CA ARG A 172 0.13 -16.29 -7.15
C ARG A 172 0.16 -15.33 -8.35
N SER A 173 0.58 -14.08 -8.16
CA SER A 173 0.72 -13.09 -9.23
C SER A 173 1.74 -13.54 -10.28
N TYR A 174 2.85 -14.16 -9.86
CA TYR A 174 3.86 -14.71 -10.75
C TYR A 174 3.29 -15.85 -11.62
N PHE A 175 2.57 -16.82 -11.03
CA PHE A 175 1.93 -17.89 -11.79
C PHE A 175 0.87 -17.36 -12.75
N ARG A 176 0.01 -16.43 -12.31
CA ARG A 176 -1.00 -15.81 -13.17
C ARG A 176 -0.34 -15.13 -14.39
N ASN A 177 0.77 -14.41 -14.19
CA ASN A 177 1.44 -13.71 -15.27
C ASN A 177 2.26 -14.62 -16.20
N ILE A 178 2.80 -15.74 -15.69
CA ILE A 178 3.58 -16.69 -16.51
C ILE A 178 2.71 -17.67 -17.26
N ASP A 179 1.64 -18.20 -16.66
CA ASP A 179 0.69 -19.09 -17.33
C ASP A 179 0.01 -18.38 -18.51
N ILE A 180 -0.21 -17.06 -18.40
CA ILE A 180 -0.70 -16.21 -19.49
C ILE A 180 0.36 -16.02 -20.60
N GLN A 181 1.65 -16.08 -20.28
CA GLN A 181 2.74 -15.94 -21.26
C GLN A 181 3.17 -17.28 -21.90
N SER A 182 2.84 -18.44 -21.30
CA SER A 182 3.35 -19.73 -21.76
C SER A 182 2.26 -20.77 -22.02
N HIS A 183 1.83 -20.91 -23.28
CA HIS A 183 1.35 -22.20 -23.81
C HIS A 183 2.47 -23.25 -23.95
N LYS A 184 3.64 -23.00 -23.36
CA LYS A 184 4.81 -23.89 -23.31
C LYS A 184 5.66 -23.51 -22.10
N ILE A 185 5.58 -24.22 -20.97
CA ILE A 185 6.74 -24.63 -20.15
C ILE A 185 6.30 -25.69 -19.11
N SER A 186 6.95 -26.86 -19.26
CA SER A 186 7.28 -27.97 -18.36
C SER A 186 6.34 -28.39 -17.21
N LYS A 187 5.99 -29.69 -17.24
CA LYS A 187 5.41 -30.52 -16.16
C LYS A 187 6.16 -30.46 -14.82
N GLU A 188 7.37 -29.91 -14.80
CA GLU A 188 8.22 -29.81 -13.60
C GLU A 188 7.67 -28.82 -12.55
N TYR A 189 6.81 -27.88 -12.96
CA TYR A 189 6.13 -26.94 -12.05
C TYR A 189 4.84 -27.47 -11.43
N GLN A 190 4.33 -28.63 -11.87
CA GLN A 190 3.13 -29.26 -11.26
C GLN A 190 3.40 -29.84 -9.87
N ILE A 191 4.66 -30.11 -9.52
CA ILE A 191 5.01 -30.78 -8.26
C ILE A 191 4.89 -29.83 -7.05
N ILE A 192 4.94 -28.51 -7.26
CA ILE A 192 4.80 -27.52 -6.17
C ILE A 192 3.31 -27.24 -5.85
N LEU A 193 2.37 -27.71 -6.67
CA LEU A 193 0.93 -27.52 -6.50
C LEU A 193 0.27 -28.54 -5.54
N LEU A 194 1.00 -29.53 -5.03
CA LEU A 194 0.41 -30.62 -4.24
C LEU A 194 0.29 -30.36 -2.72
N ASP A 195 0.60 -29.14 -2.25
CA ASP A 195 0.35 -28.73 -0.86
C ASP A 195 -0.92 -27.84 -0.72
N GLU A 196 -1.80 -27.83 -1.73
CA GLU A 196 -3.05 -27.05 -1.76
C GLU A 196 -4.17 -27.59 -0.85
N ASP A 197 -3.99 -28.72 -0.15
CA ASP A 197 -5.03 -29.36 0.66
C ASP A 197 -5.10 -28.90 2.13
N ASN A 198 -4.47 -27.77 2.47
CA ASN A 198 -4.71 -27.17 3.77
C ASN A 198 -4.83 -25.64 3.66
N TYR A 199 -5.92 -25.14 4.23
CA TYR A 199 -6.37 -23.75 4.32
C TYR A 199 -7.32 -23.28 3.24
N GLU A 200 -8.59 -23.22 3.68
CA GLU A 200 -9.71 -22.44 3.18
C GLU A 200 -9.38 -21.65 1.92
N SER A 201 -9.81 -22.22 0.80
CA SER A 201 -10.26 -21.47 -0.35
C SER A 201 -10.73 -20.10 0.13
N ILE A 202 -10.10 -19.03 -0.36
CA ILE A 202 -10.71 -17.71 -0.30
C ILE A 202 -11.91 -17.79 -1.26
N SER A 203 -12.93 -18.53 -0.86
CA SER A 203 -14.30 -18.21 -1.22
C SER A 203 -14.48 -16.81 -0.67
N ALA A 204 -14.59 -15.86 -1.58
CA ALA A 204 -15.11 -14.55 -1.26
C ALA A 204 -16.35 -14.77 -0.37
N PRO A 205 -16.39 -14.21 0.85
CA PRO A 205 -17.66 -14.07 1.54
C PRO A 205 -18.54 -13.27 0.57
N SER A 206 -19.66 -13.84 0.15
CA SER A 206 -20.59 -13.24 -0.80
C SER A 206 -21.39 -12.10 -0.16
N GLU A 207 -20.70 -11.15 0.47
CA GLU A 207 -21.24 -9.97 1.13
C GLU A 207 -20.39 -8.70 0.87
N GLU A 208 -19.43 -8.73 -0.07
CA GLU A 208 -18.63 -7.56 -0.50
C GLU A 208 -19.36 -6.61 -1.49
N ALA A 209 -20.69 -6.72 -1.59
CA ALA A 209 -21.49 -6.07 -2.63
C ALA A 209 -21.58 -4.52 -2.58
N PRO A 210 -21.54 -3.77 -1.45
CA PRO A 210 -22.05 -2.40 -1.48
C PRO A 210 -21.21 -1.42 -2.33
N PHE A 211 -19.90 -1.28 -2.07
CA PHE A 211 -19.13 -0.17 -2.66
C PHE A 211 -18.71 -0.39 -4.11
N ALA A 212 -18.30 -1.61 -4.43
CA ALA A 212 -17.95 -1.95 -5.81
C ALA A 212 -19.19 -1.88 -6.70
N GLU A 213 -20.36 -2.28 -6.19
CA GLU A 213 -21.62 -2.13 -6.94
C GLU A 213 -22.07 -0.68 -7.04
N ILE A 214 -22.00 0.13 -5.97
CA ILE A 214 -22.33 1.57 -6.04
C ILE A 214 -21.44 2.30 -7.06
N ILE A 215 -20.12 2.05 -7.03
CA ILE A 215 -19.19 2.66 -7.98
C ILE A 215 -19.43 2.12 -9.40
N ARG A 216 -19.74 0.83 -9.53
CA ARG A 216 -20.08 0.22 -10.82
C ARG A 216 -21.38 0.81 -11.39
N GLU A 217 -22.42 0.94 -10.58
CA GLU A 217 -23.71 1.55 -10.92
C GLU A 217 -23.53 3.02 -11.29
N LEU A 218 -22.79 3.81 -10.51
CA LEU A 218 -22.49 5.20 -10.82
C LEU A 218 -21.78 5.36 -12.19
N ILE A 219 -20.81 4.48 -12.46
CA ILE A 219 -20.07 4.47 -13.72
C ILE A 219 -20.94 3.95 -14.88
N ASP A 220 -21.91 3.07 -14.61
CA ASP A 220 -22.77 2.45 -15.62
C ASP A 220 -23.99 3.32 -15.97
N GLU A 221 -24.63 3.92 -14.97
CA GLU A 221 -25.73 4.88 -15.17
C GLU A 221 -25.22 6.16 -15.86
N ASP A 222 -24.02 6.64 -15.46
CA ASP A 222 -23.35 7.84 -16.00
C ASP A 222 -24.36 8.96 -16.36
N PRO A 223 -25.18 9.43 -15.39
CA PRO A 223 -26.37 10.24 -15.67
C PRO A 223 -26.02 11.58 -16.36
N GLU A 224 -24.83 12.11 -16.09
CA GLU A 224 -24.31 13.34 -16.71
C GLU A 224 -23.35 13.08 -17.89
N LYS A 225 -23.19 11.81 -18.29
CA LYS A 225 -22.27 11.35 -19.35
C LYS A 225 -20.81 11.78 -19.15
N ILE A 226 -20.41 12.11 -17.92
CA ILE A 226 -19.08 12.66 -17.62
C ILE A 226 -17.99 11.60 -17.87
N PHE A 227 -18.29 10.34 -17.51
CA PHE A 227 -17.36 9.22 -17.66
C PHE A 227 -17.23 8.80 -19.13
N GLN A 228 -18.34 8.83 -19.87
CA GLN A 228 -18.39 8.54 -21.30
C GLN A 228 -17.77 9.66 -22.15
N ASN A 229 -17.92 10.93 -21.75
CA ASN A 229 -17.36 12.08 -22.48
C ASN A 229 -15.86 12.28 -22.26
N THR A 230 -15.28 11.68 -21.21
CA THR A 230 -13.84 11.72 -20.98
C THR A 230 -13.18 10.60 -21.77
N CYS A 231 -12.69 10.94 -22.96
CA CYS A 231 -12.04 10.01 -23.88
C CYS A 231 -10.53 10.22 -24.00
N MET A 232 -9.82 9.19 -24.44
CA MET A 232 -8.43 9.31 -24.85
C MET A 232 -8.30 10.22 -26.08
N LYS A 233 -7.40 11.21 -26.05
CA LYS A 233 -7.24 12.23 -27.12
C LYS A 233 -7.13 11.66 -28.54
N LYS A 234 -6.52 10.48 -28.71
CA LYS A 234 -6.34 9.80 -30.02
C LYS A 234 -7.39 8.72 -30.32
N HIS A 235 -8.21 8.35 -29.33
CA HIS A 235 -9.21 7.28 -29.45
C HIS A 235 -10.52 7.73 -28.78
N GLN A 236 -11.33 8.51 -29.50
CA GLN A 236 -12.61 9.04 -28.99
C GLN A 236 -13.62 7.94 -28.62
N LYS A 237 -13.43 6.71 -29.12
CA LYS A 237 -14.24 5.53 -28.78
C LYS A 237 -13.84 4.88 -27.44
N ILE A 238 -12.69 5.24 -26.89
CA ILE A 238 -12.18 4.70 -25.62
C ILE A 238 -12.33 5.77 -24.55
N ASN A 239 -13.34 5.58 -23.72
CA ASN A 239 -13.68 6.47 -22.63
C ASN A 239 -13.37 5.84 -21.26
N PHE A 240 -13.39 6.68 -20.24
CA PHE A 240 -13.10 6.24 -18.88
C PHE A 240 -14.07 5.17 -18.40
N ARG A 241 -15.37 5.29 -18.71
CA ARG A 241 -16.40 4.29 -18.33
C ARG A 241 -16.02 2.88 -18.81
N THR A 242 -15.68 2.71 -20.09
CA THR A 242 -15.32 1.40 -20.65
C THR A 242 -14.11 0.79 -19.96
N ILE A 243 -13.10 1.60 -19.65
CA ILE A 243 -11.87 1.14 -18.99
C ILE A 243 -12.14 0.78 -17.54
N ALA A 244 -12.91 1.62 -16.83
CA ALA A 244 -13.22 1.42 -15.41
C ALA A 244 -14.10 0.18 -15.20
N LEU A 245 -15.11 -0.06 -16.04
CA LEU A 245 -15.93 -1.27 -15.94
C LEU A 245 -15.11 -2.55 -16.16
N LEU A 246 -14.24 -2.59 -17.18
CA LEU A 246 -13.34 -3.73 -17.39
C LEU A 246 -12.36 -3.92 -16.23
N SER A 247 -11.90 -2.82 -15.61
CA SER A 247 -11.05 -2.90 -14.43
C SER A 247 -11.81 -3.45 -13.22
N LEU A 248 -13.08 -3.08 -13.03
CA LEU A 248 -13.95 -3.59 -11.95
C LEU A 248 -14.32 -5.07 -12.16
N GLU A 249 -14.37 -5.54 -13.41
CA GLU A 249 -14.46 -6.96 -13.78
C GLU A 249 -13.16 -7.74 -13.51
N GLY A 250 -12.11 -7.07 -13.00
CA GLY A 250 -10.84 -7.70 -12.62
C GLY A 250 -9.86 -7.88 -13.79
N LEU A 251 -10.08 -7.23 -14.94
CA LEU A 251 -9.08 -7.24 -16.00
C LEU A 251 -7.90 -6.32 -15.65
N SER A 252 -6.69 -6.82 -15.85
CA SER A 252 -5.49 -5.99 -15.75
C SER A 252 -5.43 -4.97 -16.88
N MET A 253 -4.75 -3.84 -16.64
CA MET A 253 -4.60 -2.77 -17.64
C MET A 253 -3.97 -3.27 -18.95
N ARG A 254 -3.12 -4.30 -18.89
CA ARG A 254 -2.60 -4.98 -20.07
C ARG A 254 -3.70 -5.65 -20.89
N LYS A 255 -4.57 -6.45 -20.27
CA LYS A 255 -5.70 -7.08 -20.99
C LYS A 255 -6.66 -6.05 -21.56
N ILE A 256 -6.90 -4.95 -20.85
CA ILE A 256 -7.73 -3.85 -21.34
C ILE A 256 -7.05 -3.17 -22.53
N SER A 257 -5.74 -2.95 -22.46
CA SER A 257 -4.93 -2.38 -23.54
C SER A 257 -4.95 -3.26 -24.80
N GLU A 258 -4.79 -4.57 -24.64
CA GLU A 258 -4.89 -5.57 -25.72
C GLU A 258 -6.31 -5.60 -26.30
N LYS A 259 -7.35 -5.66 -25.44
CA LYS A 259 -8.77 -5.69 -25.83
C LYS A 259 -9.21 -4.42 -26.56
N LEU A 260 -8.67 -3.26 -26.18
CA LEU A 260 -9.02 -1.97 -26.75
C LEU A 260 -8.03 -1.51 -27.85
N GLY A 261 -6.97 -2.26 -28.12
CA GLY A 261 -5.97 -1.95 -29.15
C GLY A 261 -5.22 -0.63 -28.91
N VAL A 262 -4.97 -0.27 -27.65
CA VAL A 262 -4.24 0.96 -27.27
C VAL A 262 -2.97 0.66 -26.51
N PRO A 263 -1.92 1.49 -26.60
CA PRO A 263 -0.70 1.28 -25.81
C PRO A 263 -0.98 1.32 -24.30
N GLN A 264 -0.53 0.30 -23.57
CA GLN A 264 -0.72 0.16 -22.12
C GLN A 264 -0.29 1.41 -21.34
N GLN A 265 0.86 2.01 -21.67
CA GLN A 265 1.33 3.23 -21.00
C GLN A 265 0.38 4.42 -21.18
N SER A 266 -0.23 4.53 -22.36
CA SER A 266 -1.21 5.58 -22.66
C SER A 266 -2.52 5.33 -21.93
N LEU A 267 -2.95 4.07 -21.88
CA LEU A 267 -4.13 3.63 -21.12
C LEU A 267 -3.97 3.90 -19.62
N TYR A 268 -2.87 3.47 -19.02
CA TYR A 268 -2.57 3.63 -17.59
C TYR A 268 -2.50 5.11 -17.20
N THR A 269 -1.78 5.92 -17.98
CA THR A 269 -1.67 7.37 -17.74
C THR A 269 -3.04 8.06 -17.84
N PHE A 270 -3.84 7.68 -18.83
CA PHE A 270 -5.19 8.19 -19.00
C PHE A 270 -6.10 7.78 -17.83
N TYR A 271 -6.08 6.50 -17.45
CA TYR A 271 -6.88 5.94 -16.37
C TYR A 271 -6.58 6.65 -15.05
N ASN A 272 -5.31 6.74 -14.65
CA ASN A 272 -4.91 7.39 -13.41
C ASN A 272 -5.24 8.88 -13.36
N ARG A 273 -5.09 9.59 -14.49
CA ARG A 273 -5.49 11.01 -14.56
C ARG A 273 -7.00 11.17 -14.44
N SER A 274 -7.76 10.24 -15.02
CA SER A 274 -9.22 10.24 -14.96
C SER A 274 -9.73 9.89 -13.57
N ILE A 275 -9.13 8.89 -12.89
CA ILE A 275 -9.42 8.57 -11.49
C ILE A 275 -9.19 9.80 -10.60
N LYS A 276 -8.06 10.49 -10.74
CA LYS A 276 -7.80 11.73 -9.97
C LYS A 276 -8.81 12.85 -10.29
N LYS A 277 -9.23 12.97 -11.55
CA LYS A 277 -10.24 13.94 -11.98
C LYS A 277 -11.61 13.65 -11.37
N PHE A 278 -11.95 12.37 -11.22
CA PHE A 278 -13.26 11.92 -10.77
C PHE A 278 -13.34 11.56 -9.29
N MET A 279 -12.21 11.56 -8.57
CA MET A 279 -12.17 11.33 -7.13
C MET A 279 -13.19 12.19 -6.36
N PRO A 280 -13.36 13.51 -6.62
CA PRO A 280 -14.34 14.31 -5.91
C PRO A 280 -15.79 13.88 -6.18
N ILE A 281 -16.08 13.30 -7.35
CA ILE A 281 -17.40 12.77 -7.69
C ILE A 281 -17.62 11.47 -6.91
N PHE A 282 -16.64 10.56 -6.93
CA PHE A 282 -16.73 9.32 -6.16
C PHE A 282 -16.87 9.57 -4.66
N GLU A 283 -16.12 10.52 -4.10
CA GLU A 283 -16.22 10.91 -2.69
C GLU A 283 -17.62 11.43 -2.35
N LYS A 284 -18.24 12.25 -3.20
CA LYS A 284 -19.61 12.73 -2.98
C LYS A 284 -20.62 11.59 -2.88
N TYR A 285 -20.57 10.63 -3.80
CA TYR A 285 -21.49 9.50 -3.85
C TYR A 285 -21.20 8.41 -2.80
N LEU A 286 -20.00 8.41 -2.20
CA LEU A 286 -19.65 7.51 -1.10
C LEU A 286 -20.01 8.10 0.28
N HIS A 287 -20.41 9.37 0.34
CA HIS A 287 -20.77 10.10 1.56
C HIS A 287 -22.24 10.51 1.66
N ASP A 288 -23.03 10.38 0.58
CA ASP A 288 -24.50 10.46 0.57
C ASP A 288 -25.12 9.07 0.85
#